data_AF-A0A9D0W2M7-F1
#
_entry.id   AF-A0A9D0W2M7-F1
#
_cell.length_a   1.000
_cell.length_b   1.000
_cell.length_c   1.000
_cell.angle_alpha   90.00
_cell.angle_beta   90.00
_cell.angle_gamma   90.00
#
_symmetry.space_group_name_H-M   'P 1'
#
loop_
_entity.id
_entity.type
_entity.pdbx_description
1 polymer ?
#
loop_
_entity_poly.entity_id
_entity_poly.type
_entity_poly.pdbx_seq_one_letter_code
_entity_poly.pdbx_strand_id
1 'polypeptide(L)' 'MSTYETISADELAALLTSKEPVFLVDVRSAAETAQGVIERAHLLPLHLVPMNVDKFKGH' A
#
# COMPACT_ATOMS: atom_id res chain seq x y z
N MET A 1 18.71 -12.70 4.51
CA MET A 1 17.53 -11.94 5.00
C MET A 1 16.97 -11.21 3.81
N SER A 2 15.73 -11.49 3.43
CA SER A 2 15.07 -10.78 2.33
C SER A 2 14.69 -9.38 2.81
N THR A 3 14.89 -8.38 1.97
CA THR A 3 14.58 -6.97 2.30
C THR A 3 13.08 -6.65 2.16
N TYR A 4 12.28 -7.62 1.69
CA TYR A 4 10.83 -7.53 1.55
C TYR A 4 10.20 -8.92 1.67
N GLU A 5 8.93 -8.96 2.04
CA GLU A 5 8.12 -10.17 2.17
C GLU A 5 6.83 -10.01 1.35
N THR A 6 6.24 -11.13 0.94
CA THR A 6 4.94 -11.16 0.27
C THR A 6 3.90 -11.73 1.23
N ILE A 7 2.71 -11.13 1.26
CA ILE A 7 1.58 -11.57 2.08
C ILE A 7 0.35 -11.82 1.20
N SER A 8 -0.55 -12.67 1.67
CA SER A 8 -1.86 -12.91 1.07
C SER A 8 -2.89 -11.82 1.41
N ALA A 9 -4.04 -11.85 0.73
CA ALA A 9 -5.14 -10.93 1.00
C ALA A 9 -5.74 -11.12 2.40
N ASP A 10 -5.84 -12.37 2.88
CA ASP A 10 -6.36 -12.68 4.21
C ASP A 10 -5.42 -12.16 5.31
N GLU A 11 -4.11 -12.30 5.11
CA GLU A 11 -3.09 -11.75 6.02
C GLU A 11 -3.13 -10.22 6.05
N LEU A 12 -3.29 -9.57 4.89
CA LEU A 12 -3.48 -8.12 4.83
C LEU A 12 -4.75 -7.69 5.57
N ALA A 13 -5.87 -8.42 5.42
CA ALA A 13 -7.11 -8.11 6.13
C ALA A 13 -6.95 -8.22 7.66
N ALA A 14 -6.21 -9.23 8.13
CA ALA A 14 -5.88 -9.38 9.55
C ALA A 14 -5.00 -8.21 10.05
N LEU A 15 -3.99 -7.80 9.27
CA LEU A 15 -3.14 -6.65 9.59
C LEU A 15 -3.93 -5.34 9.65
N LEU A 16 -4.83 -5.10 8.70
CA LEU A 16 -5.69 -3.90 8.68
C LEU A 16 -6.70 -3.87 9.84
N THR A 17 -7.04 -5.02 10.40
CA THR A 17 -7.91 -5.14 11.60
C THR A 17 -7.13 -5.06 12.90
N SER A 18 -5.80 -5.24 12.85
CA SER A 18 -4.91 -5.10 14.00
C SER A 18 -4.84 -3.64 14.46
N LYS A 19 -4.34 -3.42 15.69
CA LYS A 19 -4.05 -2.07 16.21
C LYS A 19 -2.75 -1.49 15.66
N GLU A 20 -1.99 -2.28 14.90
CA GLU A 20 -0.74 -1.83 14.32
C GLU A 20 -0.99 -0.88 13.14
N PRO A 21 -0.34 0.30 13.11
CA PRO A 21 -0.46 1.22 12.00
C PRO A 21 0.22 0.62 10.76
N VAL A 22 -0.55 0.43 9.68
CA VAL A 22 -0.05 -0.03 8.39
C VAL A 22 -0.19 1.10 7.37
N PHE A 23 0.90 1.40 6.67
CA PHE A 23 0.88 2.30 5.52
C PHE A 23 0.71 1.51 4.23
N LEU A 24 -0.52 1.52 3.69
CA LEU A 24 -0.86 0.78 2.48
C LEU A 24 -0.78 1.69 1.25
N VAL A 25 -0.04 1.27 0.22
CA VAL A 25 0.10 2.01 -1.05
C VAL A 25 -0.37 1.14 -2.21
N ASP A 26 -1.31 1.68 -3.01
CA ASP A 26 -1.74 1.07 -4.26
C ASP A 26 -0.98 1.73 -5.42
N VAL A 27 -0.13 0.93 -6.08
CA VAL A 27 0.78 1.40 -7.14
C VAL A 27 0.23 1.24 -8.55
N ARG A 28 -1.04 0.84 -8.69
CA ARG A 28 -1.73 0.67 -9.97
C ARG A 28 -2.05 2.02 -10.64
N SER A 29 -2.50 1.96 -11.89
CA SER A 29 -2.95 3.14 -12.62
C SER A 29 -4.29 3.68 -12.08
N ALA A 30 -4.60 4.93 -12.42
CA ALA A 30 -5.87 5.56 -12.07
C ALA A 30 -7.09 4.85 -12.66
N ALA A 31 -6.95 4.23 -13.84
CA ALA A 31 -8.04 3.49 -14.48
C ALA A 31 -8.39 2.21 -13.71
N GLU A 32 -7.38 1.51 -13.16
CA GLU A 32 -7.57 0.29 -12.37
C GLU A 32 -8.15 0.61 -10.99
N THR A 33 -7.69 1.68 -10.33
CA THR A 33 -8.19 2.08 -9.00
C THR A 33 -9.61 2.62 -9.06
N ALA A 34 -10.04 3.17 -10.20
CA ALA A 34 -11.43 3.55 -10.42
C ALA A 34 -12.41 2.36 -10.36
N GLN A 35 -11.93 1.13 -10.58
CA GLN A 35 -12.76 -0.09 -10.50
C GLN A 35 -12.87 -0.64 -9.07
N GLY A 36 -12.08 -0.14 -8.13
CA GLY A 36 -12.07 -0.59 -6.75
C GLY A 36 -10.68 -0.50 -6.12
N VAL A 37 -10.68 -0.16 -4.83
CA VAL A 37 -9.47 -0.02 -4.02
C VAL A 37 -9.71 -0.62 -2.64
N ILE A 38 -8.63 -1.02 -1.98
CA ILE A 38 -8.68 -1.36 -0.56
C ILE A 38 -8.87 -0.04 0.21
N GLU A 39 -9.80 -0.04 1.16
CA GLU A 39 -10.06 1.13 1.98
C GLU A 39 -8.78 1.55 2.73
N ARG A 40 -8.55 2.87 2.86
CA ARG A 40 -7.36 3.47 3.48
C ARG A 40 -6.05 3.25 2.70
N ALA A 41 -6.08 2.67 1.50
CA ALA A 41 -4.92 2.64 0.62
C ALA A 41 -4.62 4.04 0.05
N HIS A 42 -3.34 4.41 0.05
CA HIS A 42 -2.84 5.59 -0.64
C HIS A 42 -2.61 5.27 -2.12
N LEU A 43 -3.35 5.93 -3.01
CA LEU A 43 -3.21 5.72 -4.44
C LEU A 43 -2.01 6.50 -4.96
N LEU A 44 -0.97 5.78 -5.36
CA LEU A 44 0.25 6.38 -5.87
C LEU A 44 0.84 5.49 -6.97
N PRO A 45 0.55 5.78 -8.25
CA PRO A 45 1.05 5.01 -9.37
C PRO A 45 2.56 4.75 -9.28
N LEU A 46 2.99 3.54 -9.66
CA LEU A 46 4.35 3.04 -9.44
C LEU A 46 5.45 4.01 -9.91
N HIS A 47 5.25 4.64 -11.07
CA HIS A 47 6.21 5.58 -11.67
C HIS A 47 6.37 6.89 -10.88
N LEU A 48 5.42 7.22 -10.00
CA LEU A 48 5.48 8.39 -9.12
C LEU A 48 6.07 8.05 -7.74
N VAL A 49 6.15 6.76 -7.37
CA VAL A 49 6.68 6.31 -6.07
C VAL A 49 8.08 6.88 -5.78
N PRO A 50 9.07 6.82 -6.69
CA PRO A 50 10.41 7.35 -6.42
C PRO A 50 10.42 8.86 -6.10
N MET A 51 9.50 9.63 -6.68
CA MET A 51 9.39 11.08 -6.44
C MET A 51 8.68 11.42 -5.12
N ASN A 52 8.08 10.42 -4.48
CA ASN A 52 7.26 10.58 -3.28
C ASN A 52 7.83 9.81 -2.09
N VAL A 53 9.06 9.30 -2.17
CA VAL A 53 9.69 8.48 -1.11
C VAL A 53 9.73 9.16 0.25
N ASP A 54 9.86 10.49 0.27
CA ASP A 54 9.86 11.25 1.51
C ASP A 54 8.51 11.21 2.23
N LYS A 55 7.40 10.97 1.52
CA LYS A 55 6.07 10.80 2.11
C LYS A 55 5.92 9.49 2.87
N PHE A 56 6.81 8.53 2.66
CA PHE A 56 6.81 7.27 3.39
C PHE A 56 7.62 7.36 4.69
N LYS A 57 8.40 8.43 4.89
CA LYS A 57 9.21 8.60 6.09
C LYS A 57 8.32 9.01 7.27
N GLY A 58 8.36 8.25 8.36
CA GLY A 58 7.62 8.56 9.60
C GLY A 58 6.26 7.87 9.73
N HIS A 59 5.94 6.96 8.83
CA HIS A 59 4.88 5.96 8.99
C HIS A 59 5.45 4.63 9.45
#